data_AF-A0A7L8V049-F1
#
_entry.id   AF-A0A7L8V049-F1
#
_cell.length_a   1.000
_cell.length_b   1.000
_cell.length_c   1.000
_cell.angle_alpha   90.00
_cell.angle_beta   90.00
_cell.angle_gamma   90.00
#
_symmetry.space_group_name_H-M   'P 1'
#
loop_
_entity.id
_entity.type
_entity.pdbx_description
1 polymer ?
#
loop_
_entity_poly.entity_id
_entity_poly.type
_entity_poly.pdbx_seq_one_letter_code
_entity_poly.pdbx_strand_id
1 'polypeptide(L)' 'MSKAYRKETDDKLLEHVPVRVQNLWEDFHIAHQLPLDAQILAFDRILTDFQSHGWSK' A
#
# COMPACT_ATOMS: atom_id res chain seq x y z
N MET A 1 7.73 10.55 -1.64
CA MET A 1 7.57 9.21 -2.25
C MET A 1 8.88 8.44 -2.15
N SER A 2 8.83 7.31 -1.45
CA SER A 2 9.98 6.51 -1.03
C SER A 2 10.67 5.82 -2.20
N LYS A 3 11.98 6.10 -2.31
CA LYS A 3 12.92 5.66 -3.36
C LYS A 3 13.01 4.14 -3.55
N ALA A 4 12.47 3.35 -2.61
CA ALA A 4 12.52 1.89 -2.59
C ALA A 4 11.65 1.25 -3.68
N TYR A 5 10.48 1.81 -3.99
CA TYR A 5 9.58 1.28 -5.02
C TYR A 5 10.07 1.48 -6.43
N ARG A 6 11.01 2.41 -6.62
CA ARG A 6 11.49 2.80 -7.93
C ARG A 6 12.62 1.91 -8.44
N LYS A 7 13.25 1.11 -7.59
CA LYS A 7 14.54 0.49 -7.90
C LYS A 7 14.49 -1.01 -8.24
N GLU A 8 13.39 -1.70 -7.95
CA GLU A 8 13.20 -3.11 -8.35
C GLU A 8 12.23 -3.31 -9.51
N THR A 9 11.31 -2.37 -9.74
CA THR A 9 10.43 -2.36 -10.92
C THR A 9 10.98 -1.42 -11.99
N ASP A 10 12.18 -1.76 -12.48
CA ASP A 10 12.78 -1.09 -13.63
C ASP A 10 11.86 -1.29 -14.87
N ASP A 11 11.13 -0.23 -15.16
CA ASP A 11 10.93 0.34 -16.49
C ASP A 11 9.89 -0.21 -17.49
N LYS A 12 8.96 -1.13 -17.17
CA LYS A 12 7.92 -1.52 -18.17
C LYS A 12 6.45 -1.71 -17.77
N LEU A 13 6.02 -1.62 -16.51
CA LEU A 13 4.63 -2.05 -16.17
C LEU A 13 3.84 -1.17 -15.20
N LEU A 14 4.32 0.02 -14.84
CA LEU A 14 3.64 0.86 -13.84
C LEU A 14 2.65 1.88 -14.42
N GLU A 15 2.44 1.95 -15.74
CA GLU A 15 1.46 2.87 -16.34
C GLU A 15 0.00 2.58 -15.93
N HIS A 16 -0.27 1.43 -15.28
CA HIS A 16 -1.62 1.00 -14.92
C HIS A 16 -1.78 0.56 -13.47
N VAL A 17 -0.89 0.93 -12.54
CA VAL A 17 -1.17 0.66 -11.12
C VAL A 17 -2.36 1.50 -10.69
N PRO A 18 -3.50 0.89 -10.30
CA PRO A 18 -4.68 1.64 -9.90
C PRO A 18 -4.33 2.57 -8.73
N VAL A 19 -4.87 3.79 -8.74
CA VAL A 19 -4.65 4.78 -7.68
C VAL A 19 -4.87 4.18 -6.28
N ARG A 20 -5.84 3.27 -6.16
CA ARG A 20 -6.12 2.55 -4.90
C ARG A 20 -4.92 1.74 -4.38
N VAL A 21 -4.17 1.07 -5.26
CA VAL A 21 -2.98 0.30 -4.87
C VAL A 21 -1.85 1.24 -4.40
N GLN A 22 -1.73 2.41 -5.02
CA GLN A 22 -0.78 3.43 -4.57
C GLN A 22 -1.16 3.98 -3.19
N ASN A 23 -2.45 4.25 -2.96
CA ASN A 23 -2.94 4.72 -1.66
C ASN A 23 -2.74 3.67 -0.56
N LEU A 24 -3.04 2.40 -0.84
CA LEU A 24 -2.78 1.29 0.10
C LEU A 24 -1.29 1.17 0.44
N TRP A 25 -0.42 1.42 -0.54
CA TRP A 25 1.01 1.44 -0.31
C TRP A 25 1.45 2.58 0.62
N GLU A 26 0.90 3.77 0.44
CA GLU A 26 1.15 4.91 1.33
C GLU A 26 0.60 4.68 2.74
N ASP A 27 -0.62 4.14 2.84
CA ASP A 27 -1.25 3.80 4.12
C ASP A 27 -0.43 2.76 4.90
N PHE A 28 0.11 1.75 4.21
CA PHE A 28 1.00 0.76 4.80
C PHE A 28 2.27 1.39 5.37
N HIS A 29 2.89 2.29 4.59
CA HIS A 29 4.09 3.01 5.02
C HIS A 29 3.85 3.87 6.28
N ILE A 30 2.69 4.53 6.35
CA ILE A 30 2.29 5.34 7.52
C ILE A 30 2.03 4.42 8.73
N ALA A 31 1.26 3.35 8.54
CA ALA A 31 0.94 2.38 9.59
C ALA A 31 2.19 1.74 10.21
N HIS A 32 3.21 1.48 9.40
CA HIS A 32 4.48 0.91 9.86
C HIS A 32 5.24 1.83 10.84
N GLN A 33 4.97 3.14 10.84
CA GLN A 33 5.61 4.10 11.75
C GLN A 33 4.83 4.31 13.06
N LEU A 34 3.65 3.69 13.20
CA LEU A 34 2.82 3.82 14.40
C LEU A 34 3.32 2.95 15.56
N PRO A 35 2.99 3.30 16.82
CA PRO A 35 3.13 2.40 17.96
C PRO A 35 2.36 1.09 17.75
N LEU A 36 2.85 -0.02 18.33
CA LEU A 36 2.38 -1.38 18.06
C LEU A 36 0.85 -1.53 18.10
N ASP A 37 0.19 -0.98 19.12
CA ASP A 37 -1.26 -1.10 19.28
C ASP A 37 -2.04 -0.42 18.14
N ALA A 38 -1.56 0.75 17.70
CA ALA A 38 -2.16 1.50 16.58
C ALA A 38 -1.78 0.90 15.23
N GLN A 39 -0.59 0.31 15.13
CA GLN A 39 -0.10 -0.37 13.94
C GLN A 39 -0.95 -1.61 13.60
N ILE A 40 -1.32 -2.42 14.60
CA ILE A 40 -2.18 -3.60 14.40
C ILE A 40 -3.54 -3.17 13.83
N LEU A 41 -4.18 -2.16 14.42
CA LEU A 41 -5.48 -1.65 13.96
C LEU A 41 -5.39 -1.05 12.54
N ALA A 42 -4.30 -0.35 12.24
CA ALA A 42 -4.08 0.22 10.92
C ALA A 42 -3.88 -0.86 9.86
N PHE A 43 -3.11 -1.91 10.14
CA PHE A 43 -2.93 -3.02 9.22
C PHE A 43 -4.21 -3.82 9.01
N ASP A 44 -4.99 -4.08 10.06
CA ASP A 44 -6.29 -4.75 9.94
C ASP A 44 -7.24 -3.99 9.00
N ARG A 45 -7.30 -2.66 9.12
CA ARG A 45 -8.07 -1.80 8.21
C ARG A 45 -7.58 -1.87 6.77
N ILE A 46 -6.26 -1.79 6.55
CA ILE A 46 -5.65 -1.82 5.22
C ILE A 46 -5.94 -3.18 4.54
N LEU A 47 -5.77 -4.28 5.27
CA LEU A 47 -6.05 -5.63 4.77
C LEU A 47 -7.54 -5.83 4.48
N THR A 48 -8.42 -5.32 5.34
CA THR A 48 -9.88 -5.40 5.14
C THR A 48 -10.31 -4.61 3.91
N ASP A 49 -9.80 -3.39 3.72
CA ASP A 49 -10.11 -2.59 2.53
C ASP A 49 -9.62 -3.27 1.25
N PHE A 50 -8.42 -3.84 1.32
CA PHE A 50 -7.82 -4.59 0.23
C PHE A 50 -8.65 -5.85 -0.14
N GLN A 51 -9.08 -6.64 0.84
CA GLN A 51 -9.91 -7.83 0.61
C GLN A 51 -11.30 -7.49 0.07
N SER A 52 -11.89 -6.38 0.54
CA SER A 52 -13.24 -5.97 0.15
C SER A 52 -13.32 -5.46 -1.29
N HIS A 53 -12.21 -4.99 -1.85
CA HIS A 53 -12.21 -4.30 -3.14
C HIS A 53 -11.24 -4.89 -4.18
N GLY A 54 -10.34 -5.80 -3.77
CA GLY A 54 -9.40 -6.51 -4.66
C GLY A 54 -8.31 -5.63 -5.28
N TRP A 55 -7.43 -6.26 -6.06
CA TRP A 55 -6.32 -5.60 -6.79
C TRP A 55 -6.80 -4.72 -7.96
N SER A 56 -7.93 -5.06 -8.57
CA SER A 56 -8.65 -4.23 -9.55
C SER A 56 -10.02 -4.85 -9.86
N LYS A 57 -10.90 -4.08 -10.51
CA LYS A 57 -11.75 -4.63 -11.58
C LYS A 57 -11.02 -4.46 -12.91
#